data_AF-A0A352MUG3-F1
#
_entry.id   AF-A0A352MUG3-F1
#
_cell.length_a   1.000
_cell.length_b   1.000
_cell.length_c   1.000
_cell.angle_alpha   90.00
_cell.angle_beta   90.00
_cell.angle_gamma   90.00
#
_symmetry.space_group_name_H-M   'P 1'
#
loop_
_entity.id
_entity.type
_entity.pdbx_description
1 polymer ?
#
loop_
_entity_poly.entity_id
_entity_poly.type
_entity_poly.pdbx_seq_one_letter_code
_entity_poly.pdbx_strand_id
1 'polypeptide(L)'
;MKNILRVIFVIIGTIIGAGFASGKEIYIFFNKYGICGIIGILISGLLLGILVYKVFNILLKQKDIYHYNQLLDYVFYNKRSKYRINRIDKIIHNKNSKINVVKIINYIINIFLIISFYIMVAGFSSYFRQECDISIYTSSTIFAILCYITLSNSIDGIIKISSMLVPIIIIIILNLGSNSLIFAALQYIL
;
A
#
# COMPACT_ATOMS: atom_id res chain seq x y z
N MET A 1 11.94 3.34 19.40
CA MET A 1 11.79 2.02 18.73
C MET A 1 10.33 1.62 18.47
N LYS A 2 9.41 1.67 19.46
CA LYS A 2 7.99 1.30 19.27
C LYS A 2 7.30 1.99 18.07
N ASN A 3 7.56 3.27 17.83
CA ASN A 3 6.96 3.99 16.70
C ASN A 3 7.52 3.56 15.33
N ILE A 4 8.79 3.17 15.26
CA ILE A 4 9.42 2.69 14.02
C ILE A 4 8.79 1.35 13.61
N LEU A 5 8.62 0.43 14.56
CA LEU A 5 7.97 -0.86 14.31
C LEU A 5 6.51 -0.69 13.86
N ARG A 6 5.76 0.26 14.44
CA ARG A 6 4.40 0.57 13.97
C ARG A 6 4.39 1.03 12.51
N VAL A 7 5.33 1.89 12.13
CA VAL A 7 5.46 2.36 10.73
C VAL A 7 5.83 1.20 9.80
N ILE A 8 6.75 0.32 10.21
CA ILE A 8 7.12 -0.89 9.44
C ILE A 8 5.89 -1.78 9.24
N PHE A 9 5.13 -2.06 10.29
CA PHE A 9 3.92 -2.87 10.18
C PHE A 9 2.86 -2.22 9.30
N VAL A 10 2.65 -0.91 9.38
CA VAL A 10 1.74 -0.21 8.45
C VAL A 10 2.19 -0.39 7.01
N ILE A 11 3.48 -0.18 6.71
CA ILE A 11 4.01 -0.35 5.34
C ILE A 11 3.83 -1.79 4.85
N ILE A 12 4.19 -2.78 5.65
CA ILE A 12 4.01 -4.20 5.31
C ILE A 12 2.52 -4.51 5.09
N GLY A 13 1.64 -4.03 5.97
CA GLY A 13 0.19 -4.23 5.85
C GLY A 13 -0.41 -3.61 4.61
N THR A 14 0.12 -2.47 4.15
CA THR A 14 -0.34 -1.85 2.89
C THR A 14 0.13 -2.57 1.63
N ILE A 15 1.22 -3.35 1.71
CA ILE A 15 1.74 -4.15 0.59
C ILE A 15 0.98 -5.48 0.48
N ILE A 16 0.57 -6.06 1.61
CA ILE A 16 -0.18 -7.32 1.65
C ILE A 16 -1.66 -7.05 1.34
N GLY A 17 -2.05 -7.25 0.08
CA GLY A 17 -3.42 -7.04 -0.41
C GLY A 17 -4.27 -8.33 -0.50
N ALA A 18 -5.51 -8.17 -0.98
CA ALA A 18 -6.45 -9.29 -1.18
C ALA A 18 -5.97 -10.33 -2.21
N GLY A 19 -5.08 -9.95 -3.12
CA GLY A 19 -4.47 -10.87 -4.07
C GLY A 19 -3.43 -11.82 -3.46
N PHE A 20 -2.72 -11.37 -2.41
CA PHE A 20 -1.94 -12.25 -1.54
C PHE A 20 -2.85 -13.14 -0.69
N ALA A 21 -3.93 -12.59 -0.12
CA ALA A 21 -4.85 -13.35 0.74
C ALA A 21 -5.64 -14.43 -0.02
N SER A 22 -6.11 -14.14 -1.24
CA SER A 22 -6.81 -15.09 -2.11
C SER A 22 -5.89 -16.12 -2.76
N GLY A 23 -4.57 -15.97 -2.64
CA GLY A 23 -3.57 -16.89 -3.19
C GLY A 23 -3.44 -16.88 -4.72
N LYS A 24 -4.31 -16.16 -5.45
CA LYS A 24 -4.33 -16.17 -6.93
C LYS A 24 -3.07 -15.57 -7.53
N GLU A 25 -2.59 -14.46 -6.98
CA GLU A 25 -1.36 -13.82 -7.43
C GLU A 25 -0.15 -14.66 -7.07
N ILE A 26 -0.13 -15.24 -5.86
CA ILE A 26 0.92 -16.15 -5.38
C ILE A 26 1.03 -17.36 -6.31
N TYR A 27 -0.09 -18.01 -6.63
CA TYR A 27 -0.13 -19.16 -7.53
C TYR A 27 0.41 -18.83 -8.93
N ILE A 28 -0.04 -17.71 -9.52
CA ILE A 28 0.43 -17.27 -10.84
C ILE A 28 1.95 -16.99 -10.79
N PHE A 29 2.42 -16.39 -9.70
CA PHE A 29 3.80 -15.97 -9.58
C PHE A 29 4.78 -17.15 -9.42
N PHE A 30 4.45 -18.10 -8.55
CA PHE A 30 5.33 -19.23 -8.24
C PHE A 30 5.09 -20.44 -9.14
N ASN A 31 3.86 -20.72 -9.57
CA ASN A 31 3.56 -21.91 -10.37
C ASN A 31 3.62 -21.64 -11.87
N LYS A 32 3.12 -20.49 -12.34
CA LYS A 32 3.14 -20.15 -13.78
C LYS A 32 4.45 -19.50 -14.21
N TYR A 33 4.96 -18.52 -13.44
CA TYR A 33 6.19 -17.79 -13.80
C TYR A 33 7.47 -18.36 -13.16
N GLY A 34 7.36 -19.22 -12.14
CA GLY A 34 8.49 -19.94 -11.55
C GLY A 34 9.66 -19.03 -11.13
N ILE A 35 10.85 -19.34 -11.62
CA ILE A 35 12.11 -18.62 -11.29
C ILE A 35 12.06 -17.15 -11.72
N CYS A 36 11.43 -16.84 -12.86
CA CYS A 36 11.26 -15.46 -13.31
C CYS A 36 10.43 -14.65 -12.32
N GLY A 37 9.46 -15.31 -11.66
CA GLY A 37 8.76 -14.74 -10.52
C GLY A 37 9.75 -14.34 -9.43
N ILE A 38 10.53 -15.28 -8.90
CA ILE A 38 11.46 -15.02 -7.79
C ILE A 38 12.38 -13.81 -8.07
N ILE A 39 12.93 -13.72 -9.29
CA ILE A 39 13.73 -12.57 -9.74
C ILE A 39 12.91 -11.27 -9.70
N GLY A 40 11.66 -11.32 -10.17
CA GLY A 40 10.72 -10.20 -10.12
C GLY A 40 10.42 -9.70 -8.70
N ILE A 41 10.27 -10.59 -7.71
CA ILE A 41 10.10 -10.21 -6.28
C ILE A 41 11.34 -9.46 -5.79
N LEU A 42 12.54 -9.96 -6.08
CA LEU A 42 13.78 -9.33 -5.65
C LEU A 42 13.94 -7.92 -6.23
N ILE A 43 13.71 -7.77 -7.54
CA ILE A 43 13.81 -6.48 -8.23
C ILE A 43 12.75 -5.50 -7.71
N SER A 44 11.50 -5.96 -7.57
CA SER A 44 10.40 -5.14 -7.05
C SER A 44 10.65 -4.68 -5.61
N GLY A 45 11.13 -5.59 -4.75
CA GLY A 45 11.47 -5.27 -3.36
C GLY A 45 12.58 -4.24 -3.24
N LEU A 46 13.63 -4.34 -4.07
CA LEU A 46 14.70 -3.34 -4.13
C LEU A 46 14.18 -1.97 -4.59
N LEU A 47 13.39 -1.94 -5.68
CA LEU A 47 12.78 -0.71 -6.18
C LEU A 47 11.89 -0.04 -5.13
N LEU A 48 11.06 -0.82 -4.44
CA LEU A 48 10.21 -0.33 -3.37
C LEU A 48 11.03 0.23 -2.21
N GLY A 49 12.10 -0.47 -1.79
CA GLY A 49 13.01 0.00 -0.75
C GLY A 49 13.67 1.34 -1.09
N ILE A 50 14.13 1.50 -2.34
CA ILE A 50 14.73 2.76 -2.82
C ILE A 50 13.70 3.90 -2.81
N LEU A 51 12.46 3.64 -3.24
CA LEU A 51 11.39 4.64 -3.24
C LEU A 51 11.03 5.07 -1.82
N VAL A 52 10.83 4.11 -0.92
CA VAL A 52 10.52 4.37 0.49
C VAL A 52 11.63 5.19 1.14
N TYR A 53 12.90 4.80 0.94
CA TYR A 53 14.05 5.56 1.45
C TYR A 53 14.08 7.01 0.94
N LYS A 54 13.87 7.23 -0.36
CA LYS A 54 13.83 8.58 -0.94
C LYS A 54 12.72 9.43 -0.33
N VAL A 55 11.53 8.88 -0.16
CA VAL A 55 10.39 9.59 0.46
C VAL A 55 10.71 9.94 1.91
N PHE A 56 11.22 9.01 2.71
CA PHE A 56 11.61 9.29 4.09
C PHE A 56 12.71 10.35 4.19
N ASN A 57 13.72 10.30 3.33
CA ASN A 57 14.79 11.30 3.32
C ASN A 57 14.26 12.71 3.00
N ILE A 58 13.24 12.82 2.15
CA ILE A 58 12.54 14.09 1.88
C ILE A 58 11.80 14.58 3.12
N LEU A 59 11.01 13.70 3.75
CA LEU A 59 10.22 14.03 4.95
C LEU A 59 11.10 14.44 6.13
N LEU A 60 12.26 13.81 6.32
CA LEU A 60 13.20 14.17 7.38
C LEU A 60 13.83 15.56 7.18
N LYS A 61 14.03 15.98 5.92
CA LYS A 61 14.60 17.30 5.58
C LYS A 61 13.57 18.43 5.58
N GLN A 62 12.28 18.11 5.49
CA GLN A 62 11.18 19.07 5.36
C GLN A 62 10.15 18.86 6.47
N LYS A 63 10.18 19.69 7.53
CA LYS A 63 9.28 19.54 8.68
C LYS A 63 7.81 19.97 8.44
N ASP A 64 7.48 20.48 7.26
CA ASP A 64 6.17 21.07 6.97
C ASP A 64 5.27 20.21 6.06
N ILE A 65 5.61 18.92 5.88
CA ILE A 65 4.84 18.01 5.03
C ILE A 65 3.99 17.10 5.90
N TYR A 66 2.69 17.38 5.96
CA TYR A 66 1.69 16.59 6.70
C TYR A 66 0.73 15.83 5.77
N HIS A 67 0.52 16.33 4.55
CA HIS A 67 -0.38 15.74 3.56
C HIS A 67 0.36 15.36 2.27
N TYR A 68 -0.10 14.31 1.58
CA TYR A 68 0.53 13.85 0.34
C TYR A 68 0.52 14.93 -0.77
N ASN A 69 -0.49 15.79 -0.82
CA ASN A 69 -0.53 16.92 -1.75
C ASN A 69 0.66 17.88 -1.56
N GLN A 70 1.08 18.12 -0.30
CA GLN A 70 2.26 18.94 -0.01
C GLN A 70 3.56 18.24 -0.42
N LEU A 71 3.59 16.90 -0.35
CA LEU A 71 4.70 16.11 -0.85
C LEU A 71 4.78 16.18 -2.39
N LEU A 72 3.64 16.08 -3.09
CA LEU A 72 3.58 16.27 -4.55
C LEU A 72 4.03 17.68 -4.95
N ASP A 73 3.53 18.70 -4.26
CA ASP A 73 3.97 20.08 -4.46
C ASP A 73 5.49 20.18 -4.25
N TYR A 74 6.04 19.60 -3.19
CA TYR A 74 7.49 19.63 -2.97
C TYR A 74 8.30 18.92 -4.07
N VAL A 75 7.85 17.74 -4.52
CA VAL A 75 8.56 16.92 -5.51
C VAL A 75 8.52 17.56 -6.90
N PHE A 76 7.37 18.11 -7.31
CA PHE A 76 7.19 18.69 -8.64
C PHE A 76 7.50 20.20 -8.69
N TYR A 77 7.31 20.91 -7.58
CA TYR A 77 7.57 22.34 -7.42
C TYR A 77 8.80 22.55 -6.51
N ASN A 78 9.98 22.44 -7.10
CA ASN A 78 11.27 22.64 -6.42
C ASN A 78 11.32 23.97 -5.64
N LYS A 79 11.78 23.91 -4.38
CA LYS A 79 11.80 25.00 -3.37
C LYS A 79 12.76 26.16 -3.67
N ARG A 80 13.26 26.34 -4.91
CA ARG A 80 14.06 27.53 -5.28
C ARG A 80 13.20 28.80 -5.37
N SER A 81 11.86 28.67 -5.37
CA SER A 81 10.93 29.80 -5.57
C SER A 81 10.32 30.40 -4.29
N LYS A 82 10.51 29.81 -3.09
CA LYS A 82 9.82 30.30 -1.87
C LYS A 82 10.59 31.35 -1.06
N TYR A 83 11.90 31.55 -1.33
CA TYR A 83 12.76 32.46 -0.55
C TYR A 83 13.21 33.74 -1.27
N ARG A 84 12.71 34.01 -2.48
CA ARG A 84 13.00 35.27 -3.18
C ARG A 84 11.79 35.81 -3.93
N ILE A 85 10.66 35.95 -3.24
CA ILE A 85 9.53 36.73 -3.77
C ILE A 85 9.77 38.18 -3.37
N ASN A 86 10.66 38.83 -4.10
CA ASN A 86 10.43 40.23 -4.47
C ASN A 86 9.27 40.22 -5.48
N ARG A 87 8.38 41.20 -5.35
CA ARG A 87 7.00 41.25 -5.89
C ARG A 87 6.81 41.11 -7.43
N ILE A 88 7.84 40.79 -8.22
CA ILE A 88 7.83 40.98 -9.68
C ILE A 88 7.73 39.67 -10.50
N ASP A 89 8.09 38.49 -9.99
CA ASP A 89 8.02 37.22 -10.75
C ASP A 89 6.59 36.62 -10.85
N LYS A 90 5.56 37.39 -10.51
CA LYS A 90 4.16 36.94 -10.47
C LYS A 90 3.52 36.84 -11.87
N ILE A 91 4.15 37.39 -12.92
CA ILE A 91 3.42 37.69 -14.17
C ILE A 91 3.78 36.77 -15.37
N ILE A 92 4.98 36.17 -15.50
CA ILE A 92 5.38 35.70 -16.85
C ILE A 92 5.89 34.24 -16.88
N HIS A 93 4.94 33.33 -17.16
CA HIS A 93 5.05 32.31 -18.22
C HIS A 93 5.71 30.92 -18.06
N ASN A 94 5.99 30.40 -16.86
CA ASN A 94 6.25 28.94 -16.70
C ASN A 94 5.65 28.32 -15.44
N LYS A 95 4.54 28.91 -14.98
CA LYS A 95 3.80 28.50 -13.77
C LYS A 95 2.57 27.65 -14.09
N ASN A 96 1.97 27.82 -15.27
CA ASN A 96 0.72 27.14 -15.64
C ASN A 96 0.90 25.65 -15.98
N SER A 97 2.02 25.21 -16.58
CA SER A 97 2.16 23.79 -16.95
C SER A 97 2.42 22.89 -15.74
N LYS A 98 3.30 23.29 -14.80
CA LYS A 98 3.60 22.51 -13.59
C LYS A 98 2.45 22.46 -12.59
N ILE A 99 1.67 23.54 -12.46
CA ILE A 99 0.45 23.54 -11.62
C ILE A 99 -0.58 22.56 -12.17
N ASN A 100 -0.68 22.41 -13.49
CA ASN A 100 -1.62 21.47 -14.08
C ASN A 100 -1.20 20.01 -13.85
N VAL A 101 0.10 19.70 -13.93
CA VAL A 101 0.62 18.33 -13.70
C VAL A 101 0.34 17.84 -12.27
N VAL A 102 0.58 18.66 -11.24
CA VAL A 102 0.29 18.24 -9.84
C VAL A 102 -1.20 17.97 -9.64
N LYS A 103 -2.07 18.81 -10.20
CA LYS A 103 -3.53 18.59 -10.14
C LYS A 103 -3.94 17.31 -10.85
N ILE A 104 -3.40 17.04 -12.04
CA ILE A 104 -3.66 15.80 -12.78
C ILE A 104 -3.21 14.58 -11.97
N ILE A 105 -2.01 14.60 -11.39
CA ILE A 105 -1.51 13.51 -10.55
C ILE A 105 -2.40 13.30 -9.33
N ASN A 106 -2.86 14.39 -8.70
CA ASN A 106 -3.77 14.32 -7.56
C ASN A 106 -5.11 13.64 -7.95
N TYR A 107 -5.70 14.01 -9.10
CA TYR A 107 -6.89 13.32 -9.61
C TYR A 107 -6.63 11.84 -9.88
N ILE A 108 -5.49 11.49 -10.50
CA ILE A 108 -5.10 10.11 -10.75
C ILE A 108 -5.01 9.32 -9.44
N ILE A 109 -4.35 9.87 -8.41
CA ILE A 109 -4.22 9.22 -7.10
C ILE A 109 -5.58 9.01 -6.46
N ASN A 110 -6.45 10.03 -6.43
CA ASN A 110 -7.77 9.90 -5.81
C ASN A 110 -8.65 8.86 -6.53
N ILE A 111 -8.65 8.85 -7.86
CA ILE A 111 -9.35 7.83 -8.66
C ILE A 111 -8.76 6.45 -8.38
N PHE A 112 -7.43 6.32 -8.36
CA PHE A 112 -6.74 5.07 -8.07
C PHE A 112 -7.08 4.54 -6.67
N LEU A 113 -7.15 5.40 -5.66
CA LEU A 113 -7.52 5.03 -4.29
C LEU A 113 -8.96 4.47 -4.22
N ILE A 114 -9.91 5.11 -4.92
CA ILE A 114 -11.31 4.64 -4.96
C ILE A 114 -11.41 3.29 -5.68
N ILE A 115 -10.74 3.14 -6.83
CA ILE A 115 -10.74 1.89 -7.59
C ILE A 115 -10.09 0.77 -6.76
N SER A 116 -8.94 1.04 -6.12
CA SER A 116 -8.23 0.07 -5.29
C SER A 116 -9.08 -0.37 -4.10
N PHE A 117 -9.80 0.56 -3.48
CA PHE A 117 -10.76 0.23 -2.42
C PHE A 117 -11.85 -0.74 -2.92
N TYR A 118 -12.47 -0.45 -4.07
CA TYR A 118 -13.50 -1.32 -4.64
C TYR A 118 -12.97 -2.72 -5.00
N ILE A 119 -11.80 -2.79 -5.65
CA ILE A 119 -11.15 -4.06 -6.00
C ILE A 119 -10.84 -4.88 -4.74
N MET A 120 -10.38 -4.22 -3.67
CA MET A 120 -10.06 -4.90 -2.40
C MET A 120 -11.30 -5.46 -1.71
N VAL A 121 -12.41 -4.69 -1.66
CA VAL A 121 -13.68 -5.17 -1.10
C VAL A 121 -14.22 -6.34 -1.95
N ALA A 122 -14.23 -6.22 -3.28
CA ALA A 122 -14.68 -7.29 -4.15
C ALA A 122 -13.83 -8.57 -4.00
N GLY A 123 -12.51 -8.43 -3.89
CA GLY A 123 -11.57 -9.52 -3.62
C GLY A 123 -11.93 -10.31 -2.36
N PHE A 124 -12.06 -9.62 -1.22
CA PHE A 124 -12.46 -10.26 0.04
C PHE A 124 -13.88 -10.83 0.00
N SER A 125 -14.84 -10.16 -0.64
CA SER A 125 -16.20 -10.69 -0.79
C SER A 125 -16.23 -11.98 -1.63
N SER A 126 -15.42 -12.07 -2.69
CA SER A 126 -15.27 -13.30 -3.46
C SER A 126 -14.64 -14.44 -2.66
N TYR A 127 -13.67 -14.13 -1.80
CA TYR A 127 -13.07 -15.12 -0.89
C TYR A 127 -14.12 -15.66 0.10
N PHE A 128 -14.92 -14.78 0.71
CA PHE A 128 -16.00 -15.20 1.62
C PHE A 128 -17.09 -16.01 0.92
N ARG A 129 -17.32 -15.76 -0.38
CA ARG A 129 -18.21 -16.59 -1.18
C ARG A 129 -17.64 -17.99 -1.42
N GLN A 130 -16.32 -18.12 -1.57
CA GLN A 130 -15.66 -19.40 -1.80
C GLN A 130 -15.55 -20.23 -0.51
N GLU A 131 -15.14 -19.61 0.59
CA GLU A 131 -14.85 -20.33 1.85
C GLU A 131 -16.08 -20.48 2.76
N CYS A 132 -17.00 -19.51 2.76
CA CYS A 132 -18.14 -19.47 3.69
C CYS A 132 -19.50 -19.56 2.98
N ASP A 133 -19.54 -19.66 1.64
CA ASP A 133 -20.74 -19.59 0.77
C ASP A 133 -21.64 -18.36 1.00
N ILE A 134 -21.11 -17.31 1.63
CA ILE A 134 -21.86 -16.06 1.89
C ILE A 134 -21.99 -15.26 0.60
N SER A 135 -23.17 -14.70 0.33
CA SER A 135 -23.39 -13.86 -0.85
C SER A 135 -22.37 -12.71 -0.95
N ILE A 136 -21.98 -12.38 -2.18
CA ILE A 136 -21.02 -11.30 -2.46
C ILE A 136 -21.59 -9.95 -2.01
N TYR A 137 -22.90 -9.73 -2.15
CA TYR A 137 -23.53 -8.47 -1.76
C TYR A 137 -23.52 -8.27 -0.24
N THR A 138 -23.81 -9.31 0.54
CA THR A 138 -23.86 -9.24 2.01
C THR A 138 -22.47 -9.08 2.61
N SER A 139 -21.47 -9.79 2.10
CA SER A 139 -20.08 -9.62 2.55
C SER A 139 -19.53 -8.23 2.21
N SER A 140 -19.82 -7.72 1.01
CA SER A 140 -19.37 -6.38 0.59
C SER A 140 -19.95 -5.26 1.45
N THR A 141 -21.23 -5.33 1.82
CA THR A 141 -21.85 -4.32 2.69
C THR A 141 -21.28 -4.36 4.10
N ILE A 142 -21.05 -5.56 4.65
CA ILE A 142 -20.39 -5.73 5.96
C ILE A 142 -18.98 -5.11 5.95
N PHE A 143 -18.17 -5.40 4.93
CA PHE A 143 -16.82 -4.83 4.82
C PHE A 143 -16.83 -3.31 4.62
N ALA A 144 -17.77 -2.77 3.84
CA ALA A 144 -17.91 -1.33 3.66
C ALA A 144 -18.22 -0.62 5.00
N ILE A 145 -19.12 -1.18 5.82
CA ILE A 145 -19.45 -0.66 7.14
C ILE A 145 -18.24 -0.75 8.08
N LEU A 146 -17.55 -1.90 8.11
CA LEU A 146 -16.37 -2.10 8.95
C LEU A 146 -15.23 -1.13 8.58
N CYS A 147 -15.00 -0.92 7.28
CA CYS A 147 -14.05 0.06 6.78
C CYS A 147 -14.43 1.48 7.17
N TYR A 148 -15.71 1.85 7.07
CA TYR A 148 -16.18 3.17 7.51
C TYR A 148 -15.93 3.41 9.01
N ILE A 149 -16.25 2.43 9.86
CA ILE A 149 -15.98 2.49 11.32
C ILE A 149 -14.46 2.58 11.59
N THR A 150 -13.66 1.88 10.80
CA THR A 150 -12.20 1.91 10.95
C THR A 150 -11.61 3.26 10.55
N LEU A 151 -12.09 3.86 9.46
CA LEU A 151 -11.65 5.15 8.93
C LEU A 151 -12.20 6.35 9.72
N SER A 152 -13.31 6.18 10.46
CA SER A 152 -13.85 7.23 11.32
C SER A 152 -13.02 7.44 12.59
N ASN A 153 -12.21 6.44 12.97
CA ASN A 153 -11.13 6.66 13.92
C ASN A 153 -10.03 7.51 13.28
N SER A 154 -9.38 8.38 14.05
CA SER A 154 -8.24 9.18 13.58
C SER A 154 -7.15 8.29 12.95
N ILE A 155 -6.18 8.90 12.26
CA ILE A 155 -5.04 8.18 11.64
C ILE A 155 -4.34 7.23 12.64
N ASP A 156 -4.33 7.58 13.92
CA ASP A 156 -3.79 6.74 14.99
C ASP A 156 -4.53 5.40 15.15
N GLY A 157 -5.86 5.38 14.93
CA GLY A 157 -6.67 4.17 14.94
C GLY A 157 -6.28 3.20 13.83
N ILE A 158 -6.04 3.73 12.62
CA ILE A 158 -5.59 2.95 11.45
C ILE A 158 -4.19 2.37 11.72
N ILE A 159 -3.28 3.18 12.28
CA ILE A 159 -1.93 2.73 12.65
C ILE A 159 -2.00 1.62 13.71
N LYS A 160 -2.87 1.77 14.72
CA LYS A 160 -3.04 0.77 15.78
C LYS A 160 -3.51 -0.56 15.20
N ILE A 161 -4.55 -0.55 14.38
CA ILE A 161 -5.12 -1.76 13.75
C ILE A 161 -4.07 -2.46 12.88
N SER A 162 -3.37 -1.72 12.03
CA SER A 162 -2.34 -2.28 11.15
C SER A 162 -1.18 -2.89 11.94
N SER A 163 -0.74 -2.22 13.02
CA SER A 163 0.31 -2.73 13.89
C SER A 163 -0.09 -3.96 14.70
N MET A 164 -1.39 -4.26 14.82
CA MET A 164 -1.92 -5.46 15.46
C MET A 164 -2.14 -6.60 14.45
N LEU A 165 -2.75 -6.29 13.29
CA LEU A 165 -3.11 -7.30 12.28
C LEU A 165 -1.90 -7.89 11.57
N VAL A 166 -0.90 -7.07 11.23
CA VAL A 166 0.23 -7.53 10.40
C VAL A 166 1.08 -8.60 11.09
N PRO A 167 1.45 -8.47 12.38
CA PRO A 167 2.11 -9.56 13.09
C PRO A 167 1.31 -10.87 13.08
N ILE A 168 -0.02 -10.79 13.24
CA ILE A 168 -0.90 -11.97 13.21
C ILE A 168 -0.84 -12.63 11.83
N ILE A 169 -0.93 -11.85 10.75
CA ILE A 169 -0.85 -12.33 9.38
C ILE A 169 0.51 -13.01 9.12
N ILE A 170 1.62 -12.39 9.55
CA ILE A 170 2.96 -12.96 9.39
C ILE A 170 3.08 -14.31 10.10
N ILE A 171 2.58 -14.42 11.34
CA ILE A 171 2.60 -15.68 12.10
C ILE A 171 1.79 -16.77 11.37
N ILE A 172 0.60 -16.43 10.88
CA ILE A 172 -0.26 -17.38 10.13
C ILE A 172 0.45 -17.86 8.87
N ILE A 173 1.06 -16.96 8.10
CA ILE A 173 1.76 -17.33 6.85
C ILE A 173 2.97 -18.23 7.14
N LEU A 174 3.76 -17.94 8.19
CA LEU A 174 4.90 -18.77 8.57
C LEU A 174 4.47 -20.16 9.03
N ASN A 175 3.36 -20.26 9.77
CA ASN A 175 2.80 -21.56 10.19
C ASN A 175 2.28 -22.37 8.99
N LEU A 176 1.56 -21.74 8.06
CA LEU A 176 1.08 -22.41 6.85
C LEU A 176 2.25 -22.89 5.96
N GLY A 177 3.30 -22.06 5.83
CA GLY A 177 4.49 -22.40 5.05
C GLY A 177 5.32 -23.53 5.65
N SER A 178 5.51 -23.56 6.97
CA SER A 178 6.25 -24.65 7.64
C SER A 178 5.51 -25.98 7.56
N ASN A 179 4.19 -25.99 7.77
CA ASN A 179 3.38 -27.19 7.66
C ASN A 179 3.37 -27.78 6.24
N SER A 180 3.33 -26.93 5.20
CA SER A 180 3.36 -27.41 3.81
C SER A 180 4.71 -28.01 3.42
N LEU A 181 5.82 -27.47 3.92
CA LEU A 181 7.16 -28.05 3.74
C LEU A 181 7.29 -29.42 4.41
N ILE A 182 6.75 -29.58 5.62
CA ILE A 182 6.74 -30.85 6.35
C ILE A 182 5.91 -31.90 5.58
N PHE A 183 4.73 -31.53 5.11
CA PHE A 183 3.89 -32.40 4.29
C PHE A 183 4.59 -32.85 3.00
N ALA A 184 5.24 -31.92 2.29
CA ALA A 184 6.00 -32.24 1.08
C ALA A 184 7.19 -33.18 1.36
N ALA A 185 7.89 -33.00 2.48
CA ALA A 185 8.99 -33.88 2.87
C ALA A 185 8.49 -35.29 3.21
N LEU A 186 7.36 -35.41 3.91
CA LEU A 186 6.75 -36.70 4.25
C LEU A 186 6.31 -37.48 3.00
N GLN A 187 5.77 -36.80 1.99
CA GLN A 187 5.34 -37.44 0.74
C GLN A 187 6.51 -37.85 -0.19
N TYR A 188 7.73 -37.36 0.07
CA TYR A 188 8.94 -37.84 -0.59
C TYR A 188 9.57 -39.06 0.10
N ILE A 189 9.21 -39.30 1.38
CA ILE A 189 9.76 -40.39 2.21
C ILE A 189 8.87 -41.63 2.18
N LEU A 190 7.55 -41.47 1.97
CA LEU A 190 6.56 -42.54 1.78
C LEU A 190 6.34 -42.85 0.29
#